data_AF-A0A841RCE5-F1
#
_entry.id   AF-A0A841RCE5-F1
#
_cell.length_a   1.000
_cell.length_b   1.000
_cell.length_c   1.000
_cell.angle_alpha   90.00
_cell.angle_beta   90.00
_cell.angle_gamma   90.00
#
_symmetry.space_group_name_H-M   'P 1'
#
loop_
_entity.id
_entity.type
_entity.pdbx_description
1 polymer ?
#
loop_
_entity_poly.entity_id
_entity_poly.type
_entity_poly.pdbx_seq_one_letter_code
_entity_poly.pdbx_strand_id
1 'polypeptide(L)'
;MPVDVLDYKKTRADRLERSGLPDTKTERWRKFDISAITEADFAEAPLKTGEPSPRTVSQWENLTDKIEILNGSLNLPEKEKQALASRFSFVENRDQIGKAGDERGAFFYDLNSSLISDYSVITVKKGISGKPLYLPQHIEGDKNQIRTNPRLVIILEEGAELELIQSFSSSGKPAVFHNSVTEIIMNKNSRLDHLVLQEERDEAHVFNHLFIRQMTGSRYHGRNLINGGKLSRNEYHIALKEENCETQVDSLYLGKGERNHNSDVTVYHDAPLCTSRTESRAIALDKGMGTFRGYALIARDAQKSDAVQQFKTILLDDTAEINMEPQLEIWADDVKCSHGATVGSLDKKQLFYLQTRGFTEDQARRILLEAFASRLADGLDMGGIGPHIKEKISGLMEGLYE
;
A
#
# COMPACT_ATOMS: atom_id res chain seq x y z
N MET A 1 26.90 -2.94 -12.52
CA MET A 1 27.13 -1.73 -13.33
C MET A 1 26.07 -0.71 -12.95
N PRO A 2 26.37 0.60 -12.99
CA PRO A 2 25.36 1.62 -12.75
C PRO A 2 24.18 1.39 -13.70
N VAL A 3 22.97 1.54 -13.21
CA VAL A 3 21.79 1.48 -14.09
C VAL A 3 21.76 2.80 -14.83
N ASP A 4 22.02 2.79 -16.15
CA ASP A 4 21.73 3.96 -16.97
C ASP A 4 20.20 4.15 -16.96
N VAL A 5 19.73 5.23 -16.36
CA VAL A 5 18.29 5.51 -16.25
C VAL A 5 17.65 5.64 -17.63
N LEU A 6 18.39 6.08 -18.66
CA LEU A 6 17.86 6.10 -20.03
C LEU A 6 17.63 4.68 -20.56
N ASP A 7 18.59 3.78 -20.34
CA ASP A 7 18.46 2.37 -20.72
C ASP A 7 17.36 1.65 -19.93
N TYR A 8 17.24 1.96 -18.64
CA TYR A 8 16.16 1.47 -17.79
C TYR A 8 14.79 1.93 -18.30
N LYS A 9 14.61 3.24 -18.57
CA LYS A 9 13.36 3.78 -19.12
C LYS A 9 13.01 3.14 -20.46
N LYS A 10 14.00 2.99 -21.34
CA LYS A 10 13.81 2.37 -22.65
C LYS A 10 13.39 0.91 -22.54
N THR A 11 14.08 0.13 -21.72
CA THR A 11 13.74 -1.29 -21.46
C THR A 11 12.31 -1.43 -20.96
N ARG A 12 11.87 -0.51 -20.10
CA ARG A 12 10.51 -0.51 -19.53
C ARG A 12 9.46 -0.10 -20.57
N ALA A 13 9.77 0.88 -21.43
CA ALA A 13 8.91 1.23 -22.56
C ALA A 13 8.73 0.06 -23.55
N ASP A 14 9.81 -0.64 -23.90
CA ASP A 14 9.76 -1.80 -24.79
C ASP A 14 8.86 -2.93 -24.22
N ARG A 15 8.79 -3.08 -22.88
CA ARG A 15 7.90 -4.04 -22.22
C ARG A 15 6.43 -3.61 -22.31
N LEU A 16 6.14 -2.32 -22.19
CA LEU A 16 4.78 -1.80 -22.35
C LEU A 16 4.26 -2.04 -23.76
N GLU A 17 5.09 -1.78 -24.78
CA GLU A 17 4.72 -2.02 -26.18
C GLU A 17 4.40 -3.50 -26.45
N ARG A 18 5.18 -4.42 -25.86
CA ARG A 18 4.96 -5.87 -26.01
C ARG A 18 3.76 -6.40 -25.24
N SER A 19 3.49 -5.86 -24.05
CA SER A 19 2.40 -6.32 -23.19
C SER A 19 1.04 -5.79 -23.63
N GLY A 20 1.01 -4.61 -24.26
CA GLY A 20 -0.22 -3.93 -24.64
C GLY A 20 -0.98 -3.37 -23.43
N LEU A 21 -2.02 -2.56 -23.70
CA LEU A 21 -2.88 -2.03 -22.65
C LEU A 21 -3.67 -3.17 -21.98
N PRO A 22 -3.73 -3.21 -20.64
CA PRO A 22 -4.61 -4.13 -19.95
C PRO A 22 -6.08 -3.88 -20.32
N ASP A 23 -6.85 -4.95 -20.45
CA ASP A 23 -8.28 -4.87 -20.71
C ASP A 23 -9.09 -5.88 -19.88
N THR A 24 -10.40 -5.68 -19.83
CA THR A 24 -11.33 -6.51 -19.06
C THR A 24 -11.51 -7.93 -19.62
N LYS A 25 -10.82 -8.29 -20.71
CA LYS A 25 -10.79 -9.68 -21.22
C LYS A 25 -9.71 -10.49 -20.53
N THR A 26 -8.69 -9.85 -19.96
CA THR A 26 -7.65 -10.52 -19.19
C THR A 26 -8.11 -10.79 -17.76
N GLU A 27 -7.73 -11.95 -17.22
CA GLU A 27 -8.18 -12.42 -15.90
C GLU A 27 -7.91 -11.39 -14.79
N ARG A 28 -6.71 -10.80 -14.76
CA ARG A 28 -6.29 -9.81 -13.74
C ARG A 28 -7.08 -8.49 -13.78
N TRP A 29 -7.73 -8.17 -14.90
CA TRP A 29 -8.38 -6.88 -15.13
C TRP A 29 -9.88 -7.01 -15.40
N ARG A 30 -10.43 -8.23 -15.39
CA ARG A 30 -11.83 -8.54 -15.73
C ARG A 30 -12.87 -7.68 -15.00
N LYS A 31 -12.58 -7.29 -13.75
CA LYS A 31 -13.46 -6.50 -12.88
C LYS A 31 -12.93 -5.08 -12.64
N PHE A 32 -11.98 -4.62 -13.46
CA PHE A 32 -11.31 -3.33 -13.28
C PHE A 32 -11.10 -2.65 -14.62
N ASP A 33 -12.13 -1.89 -15.03
CA ASP A 33 -12.08 -1.10 -16.25
C ASP A 33 -11.23 0.16 -16.05
N ILE A 34 -10.26 0.35 -16.95
CA ILE A 34 -9.34 1.51 -16.96
C ILE A 34 -9.66 2.52 -18.06
N SER A 35 -10.79 2.36 -18.77
CA SER A 35 -11.24 3.27 -19.84
C SER A 35 -11.22 4.74 -19.42
N ALA A 36 -11.69 5.05 -18.21
CA ALA A 36 -11.68 6.39 -17.63
C ALA A 36 -10.29 7.03 -17.53
N ILE A 37 -9.23 6.23 -17.54
CA ILE A 37 -7.84 6.69 -17.51
C ILE A 37 -7.29 6.78 -18.95
N THR A 38 -7.57 5.78 -19.78
CA THR A 38 -7.02 5.70 -21.15
C THR A 38 -7.69 6.65 -22.14
N GLU A 39 -8.93 7.06 -21.87
CA GLU A 39 -9.71 7.97 -22.73
C GLU A 39 -9.59 9.44 -22.30
N ALA A 40 -8.99 9.70 -21.13
CA ALA A 40 -8.81 11.02 -20.57
C ALA A 40 -7.39 11.58 -20.84
N ASP A 41 -7.29 12.90 -20.89
CA ASP A 41 -6.00 13.59 -21.07
C ASP A 41 -5.48 14.11 -19.73
N PHE A 42 -4.50 13.40 -19.17
CA PHE A 42 -3.82 13.80 -17.94
C PHE A 42 -2.49 14.48 -18.26
N ALA A 43 -2.44 15.79 -18.03
CA ALA A 43 -1.19 16.55 -18.11
C ALA A 43 -0.24 16.11 -16.98
N GLU A 44 1.07 16.12 -17.22
CA GLU A 44 2.03 15.88 -16.14
C GLU A 44 1.92 17.00 -15.09
N ALA A 45 1.76 16.62 -13.82
CA ALA A 45 1.73 17.59 -12.74
C ALA A 45 3.07 18.34 -12.69
N PRO A 46 3.05 19.68 -12.50
CA PRO A 46 4.29 20.40 -12.27
C PRO A 46 4.91 19.92 -10.95
N LEU A 47 6.20 19.57 -11.00
CA LEU A 47 6.98 19.27 -9.80
C LEU A 47 6.96 20.49 -8.89
N LYS A 48 6.76 20.28 -7.58
CA LYS A 48 6.71 21.34 -6.58
C LYS A 48 7.72 21.09 -5.47
N THR A 49 8.46 22.15 -5.14
CA THR A 49 9.34 22.23 -3.97
C THR A 49 9.15 23.61 -3.32
N GLY A 50 9.33 23.71 -2.01
CA GLY A 50 9.11 24.95 -1.25
C GLY A 50 8.40 24.73 0.08
N GLU A 51 7.39 25.55 0.36
CA GLU A 51 6.62 25.44 1.61
C GLU A 51 5.84 24.12 1.67
N PRO A 52 5.79 23.46 2.84
CA PRO A 52 4.97 22.28 3.03
C PRO A 52 3.49 22.55 2.73
N SER A 53 2.79 21.58 2.15
CA SER A 53 1.37 21.75 1.91
C SER A 53 0.61 21.77 3.24
N PRO A 54 -0.34 22.70 3.47
CA PRO A 54 -1.19 22.67 4.67
C PRO A 54 -1.98 21.36 4.82
N ARG A 55 -2.15 20.62 3.72
CA ARG A 55 -2.86 19.33 3.67
C ARG A 55 -2.03 18.16 4.16
N THR A 56 -0.72 18.33 4.34
CA THR A 56 0.17 17.30 4.88
C THR A 56 0.50 17.52 6.35
N VAL A 57 -0.01 18.60 6.95
CA VAL A 57 0.03 18.78 8.41
C VAL A 57 -0.85 17.71 9.04
N SER A 58 -0.26 16.98 9.98
CA SER A 58 -0.89 15.84 10.61
C SER A 58 -1.12 16.15 12.10
N GLN A 59 -2.18 15.62 12.70
CA GLN A 59 -2.43 15.72 14.16
C GLN A 59 -1.32 15.11 15.05
N TRP A 60 -0.27 14.57 14.44
CA TRP A 60 0.80 13.76 15.00
C TRP A 60 2.16 14.37 14.67
N GLU A 61 2.20 15.64 14.23
CA GLU A 61 3.41 16.38 13.88
C GLU A 61 4.43 16.43 15.05
N ASN A 62 3.95 16.40 16.30
CA ASN A 62 4.82 16.32 17.48
C ASN A 62 5.37 14.89 17.74
N LEU A 63 4.71 13.87 17.21
CA LEU A 63 5.04 12.45 17.38
C LEU A 63 5.96 11.92 16.28
N THR A 64 6.06 12.62 15.14
CA THR A 64 6.76 12.11 13.94
C THR A 64 7.89 13.02 13.47
N ASP A 65 8.89 12.42 12.82
CA ASP A 65 9.71 13.12 11.84
C ASP A 65 8.93 13.20 10.51
N LYS A 66 9.14 14.23 9.67
CA LYS A 66 8.37 14.41 8.41
C LYS A 66 9.27 14.55 7.19
N ILE A 67 8.95 13.80 6.14
CA ILE A 67 9.54 13.95 4.79
C ILE A 67 8.40 14.00 3.77
N GLU A 68 8.16 15.16 3.17
CA GLU A 68 7.03 15.33 2.24
C GLU A 68 7.42 15.01 0.79
N ILE A 69 6.48 14.42 0.04
CA ILE A 69 6.52 14.34 -1.41
C ILE A 69 5.32 15.13 -1.96
N LEU A 70 5.59 16.13 -2.79
CA LEU A 70 4.57 17.01 -3.35
C LEU A 70 4.60 16.94 -4.88
N ASN A 71 3.48 16.55 -5.49
CA ASN A 71 3.36 16.33 -6.94
C ASN A 71 4.45 15.41 -7.53
N GLY A 72 4.97 14.49 -6.72
CA GLY A 72 5.96 13.49 -7.13
C GLY A 72 7.42 13.83 -6.82
N SER A 73 7.72 15.05 -6.36
CA SER A 73 9.08 15.45 -5.95
C SER A 73 9.25 15.47 -4.43
N LEU A 74 10.47 15.18 -3.97
CA LEU A 74 10.85 15.34 -2.57
C LEU A 74 10.79 16.82 -2.18
N ASN A 75 9.86 17.17 -1.30
CA ASN A 75 9.76 18.51 -0.73
C ASN A 75 10.34 18.53 0.69
N LEU A 76 11.67 18.62 0.77
CA LEU A 76 12.40 18.64 2.05
C LEU A 76 13.42 19.77 2.05
N PRO A 77 13.15 20.90 2.74
CA PRO A 77 14.11 21.99 2.79
C PRO A 77 15.39 21.60 3.54
N GLU A 78 16.49 22.28 3.23
CA GLU A 78 17.83 21.86 3.65
C GLU A 78 18.01 21.83 5.17
N LYS A 79 17.30 22.69 5.91
CA LYS A 79 17.34 22.72 7.38
C LYS A 79 16.75 21.44 7.97
N GLU A 80 15.59 21.00 7.47
CA GLU A 80 14.93 19.76 7.87
C GLU A 80 15.77 18.54 7.46
N LYS A 81 16.35 18.59 6.26
CA LYS A 81 17.28 17.55 5.78
C LYS A 81 18.48 17.38 6.72
N GLN A 82 19.08 18.48 7.19
CA GLN A 82 20.18 18.46 8.15
C GLN A 82 19.75 17.94 9.53
N ALA A 83 18.55 18.29 10.00
CA ALA A 83 18.00 17.77 11.25
C ALA A 83 17.81 16.25 11.22
N LEU A 84 17.47 15.69 10.05
CA LEU A 84 17.26 14.27 9.83
C LEU A 84 18.54 13.50 9.46
N ALA A 85 19.65 14.19 9.15
CA ALA A 85 20.86 13.60 8.60
C ALA A 85 21.59 12.63 9.55
N SER A 86 21.30 12.68 10.86
CA SER A 86 21.85 11.72 11.81
C SER A 86 21.32 10.31 11.55
N ARG A 87 20.03 10.18 11.23
CA ARG A 87 19.32 8.91 11.04
C ARG A 87 19.09 8.54 9.58
N PHE A 88 18.96 9.52 8.71
CA PHE A 88 18.67 9.33 7.30
C PHE A 88 19.81 9.84 6.42
N SER A 89 20.02 9.21 5.27
CA SER A 89 20.77 9.80 4.17
C SER A 89 19.90 9.92 2.93
N PHE A 90 20.04 11.04 2.24
CA PHE A 90 19.29 11.39 1.06
C PHE A 90 20.28 11.38 -0.09
N VAL A 91 20.27 10.30 -0.87
CA VAL A 91 21.25 10.10 -1.94
C VAL A 91 20.52 10.16 -3.26
N GLU A 92 21.04 10.89 -4.24
CA GLU A 92 20.51 10.85 -5.61
C GLU A 92 21.04 9.66 -6.41
N ASN A 93 21.45 8.57 -5.75
CA ASN A 93 22.10 7.45 -6.44
C ASN A 93 21.06 6.60 -7.19
N ARG A 94 21.04 6.77 -8.52
CA ARG A 94 20.16 6.10 -9.49
C ARG A 94 20.33 4.58 -9.53
N ASP A 95 21.48 4.08 -9.08
CA ASP A 95 21.81 2.65 -9.16
C ASP A 95 20.89 1.76 -8.31
N GLN A 96 20.06 2.33 -7.45
CA GLN A 96 19.17 1.58 -6.57
C GLN A 96 17.77 1.35 -7.16
N ILE A 97 17.42 2.03 -8.26
CA ILE A 97 16.11 1.89 -8.92
C ILE A 97 15.97 0.48 -9.51
N GLY A 98 14.81 -0.13 -9.29
CA GLY A 98 14.47 -1.45 -9.82
C GLY A 98 15.16 -2.60 -9.09
N LYS A 99 15.87 -2.35 -7.98
CA LYS A 99 16.52 -3.43 -7.21
C LYS A 99 15.57 -4.20 -6.31
N ALA A 100 14.47 -3.56 -5.89
CA ALA A 100 13.38 -4.25 -5.19
C ALA A 100 12.29 -4.67 -6.19
N GLY A 101 12.03 -3.82 -7.19
CA GLY A 101 11.16 -4.12 -8.32
C GLY A 101 11.79 -5.13 -9.26
N ASP A 102 11.61 -6.40 -8.94
CA ASP A 102 12.08 -7.53 -9.75
C ASP A 102 11.66 -7.43 -11.24
N GLU A 103 12.18 -8.32 -12.08
CA GLU A 103 11.72 -8.43 -13.47
C GLU A 103 10.25 -8.89 -13.59
N ARG A 104 9.54 -9.14 -12.48
CA ARG A 104 8.14 -9.60 -12.45
C ARG A 104 7.15 -8.44 -12.32
N GLY A 105 7.61 -7.20 -12.50
CA GLY A 105 6.78 -5.98 -12.47
C GLY A 105 5.59 -5.99 -13.43
N ALA A 106 4.54 -5.26 -13.06
CA ALA A 106 3.28 -5.13 -13.80
C ALA A 106 3.26 -3.95 -14.77
N PHE A 107 2.20 -3.85 -15.59
CA PHE A 107 2.02 -2.78 -16.58
C PHE A 107 2.19 -1.37 -15.99
N PHE A 108 1.51 -1.04 -14.89
CA PHE A 108 1.57 0.30 -14.31
C PHE A 108 2.91 0.60 -13.61
N TYR A 109 3.62 -0.42 -13.14
CA TYR A 109 5.02 -0.29 -12.72
C TYR A 109 5.96 0.02 -13.89
N ASP A 110 5.81 -0.68 -15.02
CA ASP A 110 6.60 -0.41 -16.22
C ASP A 110 6.24 0.98 -16.79
N LEU A 111 4.97 1.43 -16.68
CA LEU A 111 4.51 2.78 -17.04
C LEU A 111 5.12 3.87 -16.15
N ASN A 112 5.09 3.68 -14.82
CA ASN A 112 5.77 4.59 -13.90
C ASN A 112 7.27 4.65 -14.24
N SER A 113 7.88 3.48 -14.44
CA SER A 113 9.32 3.36 -14.71
C SER A 113 9.74 4.00 -16.04
N SER A 114 8.88 3.96 -17.08
CA SER A 114 9.16 4.60 -18.38
C SER A 114 8.91 6.11 -18.36
N LEU A 115 8.02 6.60 -17.48
CA LEU A 115 7.65 8.01 -17.35
C LEU A 115 8.34 8.73 -16.18
N ILE A 116 9.21 8.05 -15.44
CA ILE A 116 9.90 8.60 -14.28
C ILE A 116 10.61 9.93 -14.63
N SER A 117 10.20 11.00 -13.94
CA SER A 117 10.77 12.35 -14.08
C SER A 117 11.63 12.73 -12.89
N ASP A 118 11.31 12.23 -11.70
CA ASP A 118 12.07 12.42 -10.46
C ASP A 118 12.04 11.13 -9.61
N TYR A 119 13.03 10.97 -8.73
CA TYR A 119 13.06 9.86 -7.76
C TYR A 119 13.80 10.25 -6.49
N SER A 120 13.38 9.65 -5.38
CA SER A 120 13.95 9.90 -4.06
C SER A 120 14.54 8.62 -3.49
N VAL A 121 15.77 8.67 -2.99
CA VAL A 121 16.36 7.56 -2.21
C VAL A 121 16.61 8.01 -0.79
N ILE A 122 15.98 7.31 0.15
CA ILE A 122 16.12 7.52 1.59
C ILE A 122 16.77 6.28 2.18
N THR A 123 17.97 6.41 2.74
CA THR A 123 18.61 5.31 3.49
C THR A 123 18.43 5.55 4.98
N VAL A 124 17.95 4.54 5.69
CA VAL A 124 17.84 4.50 7.15
C VAL A 124 19.10 3.88 7.71
N LYS A 125 19.82 4.64 8.53
CA LYS A 125 21.07 4.22 9.15
C LYS A 125 20.82 3.26 10.31
N LYS A 126 21.73 2.32 10.52
CA LYS A 126 21.65 1.37 11.65
C LYS A 126 21.88 2.03 13.01
N GLY A 127 21.27 1.46 14.05
CA GLY A 127 21.58 1.79 15.45
C GLY A 127 21.09 3.16 15.94
N ILE A 128 20.20 3.82 15.21
CA ILE A 128 19.64 5.13 15.57
C ILE A 128 18.12 5.02 15.62
N SER A 129 17.59 4.77 16.82
CA SER A 129 16.15 4.88 17.09
C SER A 129 15.74 6.34 17.05
N GLY A 130 14.51 6.60 16.60
CA GLY A 130 13.94 7.94 16.53
C GLY A 130 12.43 7.86 16.49
N LYS A 131 11.79 9.01 16.25
CA LYS A 131 10.33 9.06 16.06
C LYS A 131 9.90 8.22 14.85
N PRO A 132 8.63 7.78 14.77
CA PRO A 132 8.09 7.32 13.50
C PRO A 132 8.34 8.37 12.39
N LEU A 133 8.64 7.90 11.19
CA LEU A 133 8.77 8.76 10.01
C LEU A 133 7.40 8.85 9.33
N TYR A 134 6.86 10.06 9.23
CA TYR A 134 5.70 10.37 8.42
C TYR A 134 6.13 10.86 7.03
N LEU A 135 5.64 10.17 6.00
CA LEU A 135 5.93 10.41 4.60
C LEU A 135 4.62 10.68 3.84
N PRO A 136 4.10 11.92 3.91
CA PRO A 136 2.95 12.31 3.12
C PRO A 136 3.31 12.47 1.65
N GLN A 137 2.57 11.79 0.78
CA GLN A 137 2.54 12.04 -0.65
C GLN A 137 1.25 12.76 -1.00
N HIS A 138 1.37 14.05 -1.31
CA HIS A 138 0.23 14.89 -1.65
C HIS A 138 0.26 15.30 -3.11
N ILE A 139 -0.90 15.18 -3.75
CA ILE A 139 -1.13 15.66 -5.12
C ILE A 139 -2.01 16.90 -5.05
N GLU A 140 -1.43 18.03 -5.42
CA GLU A 140 -2.16 19.27 -5.61
C GLU A 140 -2.60 19.37 -7.07
N GLY A 141 -3.89 19.06 -7.28
CA GLY A 141 -4.58 19.31 -8.54
C GLY A 141 -4.66 20.80 -8.86
N ASP A 142 -4.68 21.11 -10.15
CA ASP A 142 -4.95 22.44 -10.69
C ASP A 142 -6.30 22.43 -11.42
N LYS A 143 -6.52 23.33 -12.39
CA LYS A 143 -7.71 23.38 -13.25
C LYS A 143 -7.82 22.21 -14.23
N ASN A 144 -6.72 21.53 -14.53
CA ASN A 144 -6.65 20.44 -15.50
C ASN A 144 -6.50 19.09 -14.79
N GLN A 145 -6.87 18.01 -15.49
CA GLN A 145 -6.59 16.65 -15.03
C GLN A 145 -5.07 16.44 -15.06
N ILE A 146 -4.52 15.96 -13.96
CA ILE A 146 -3.07 15.79 -13.81
C ILE A 146 -2.70 14.35 -13.48
N ARG A 147 -1.54 13.92 -13.97
CA ARG A 147 -0.89 12.67 -13.58
C ARG A 147 0.39 12.92 -12.79
N THR A 148 0.67 12.04 -11.84
CA THR A 148 1.94 11.97 -11.12
C THR A 148 2.51 10.56 -11.19
N ASN A 149 3.84 10.45 -11.32
CA ASN A 149 4.55 9.16 -11.36
C ASN A 149 5.71 9.12 -10.34
N PRO A 150 5.45 9.30 -9.02
CA PRO A 150 6.52 9.30 -8.02
C PRO A 150 7.26 7.97 -8.00
N ARG A 151 8.58 8.05 -7.82
CA ARG A 151 9.44 6.90 -7.50
C ARG A 151 10.17 7.15 -6.20
N LEU A 152 9.92 6.30 -5.22
CA LEU A 152 10.57 6.33 -3.93
C LEU A 152 11.33 5.03 -3.69
N VAL A 153 12.58 5.13 -3.22
CA VAL A 153 13.39 4.00 -2.80
C VAL A 153 13.78 4.21 -1.34
N ILE A 154 13.45 3.26 -0.47
CA ILE A 154 13.82 3.26 0.95
C ILE A 154 14.77 2.10 1.18
N ILE A 155 15.92 2.36 1.78
CA ILE A 155 16.94 1.35 2.07
C ILE A 155 17.16 1.30 3.57
N LEU A 156 16.87 0.17 4.20
CA LEU A 156 17.22 -0.07 5.60
C LEU A 156 18.59 -0.73 5.63
N GLU A 157 19.58 -0.10 6.28
CA GLU A 157 20.88 -0.72 6.53
C GLU A 157 20.74 -2.00 7.38
N GLU A 158 21.80 -2.80 7.46
CA GLU A 158 21.84 -3.98 8.32
C GLU A 158 21.53 -3.59 9.77
N GLY A 159 20.50 -4.22 10.36
CA GLY A 159 20.04 -3.95 11.72
C GLY A 159 19.35 -2.59 11.90
N ALA A 160 19.00 -1.88 10.83
CA ALA A 160 18.21 -0.65 10.94
C ALA A 160 16.73 -0.96 11.26
N GLU A 161 16.11 -0.09 12.05
CA GLU A 161 14.70 -0.18 12.42
C GLU A 161 13.96 1.10 12.00
N LEU A 162 12.79 0.95 11.38
CA LEU A 162 11.95 2.07 10.97
C LEU A 162 10.48 1.78 11.27
N GLU A 163 9.83 2.73 11.93
CA GLU A 163 8.38 2.89 11.88
C GLU A 163 8.08 3.93 10.80
N LEU A 164 7.39 3.53 9.74
CA LEU A 164 7.06 4.35 8.59
C LEU A 164 5.56 4.51 8.49
N ILE A 165 5.11 5.75 8.33
CA ILE A 165 3.75 6.04 7.89
C ILE A 165 3.80 6.70 6.54
N GLN A 166 3.26 6.05 5.53
CA GLN A 166 3.08 6.59 4.20
C GLN A 166 1.61 6.95 4.00
N SER A 167 1.32 8.22 3.73
CA SER A 167 -0.04 8.65 3.40
C SER A 167 -0.11 9.14 1.97
N PHE A 168 -1.25 8.90 1.33
CA PHE A 168 -1.55 9.33 -0.01
C PHE A 168 -2.82 10.16 0.01
N SER A 169 -2.76 11.36 -0.55
CA SER A 169 -3.89 12.29 -0.54
C SER A 169 -3.86 13.21 -1.76
N SER A 170 -5.00 13.78 -2.11
CA SER A 170 -5.12 14.71 -3.23
C SER A 170 -6.03 15.88 -2.93
N SER A 171 -5.84 16.97 -3.66
CA SER A 171 -6.68 18.17 -3.63
C SER A 171 -6.94 18.71 -5.04
N GLY A 172 -7.87 19.64 -5.19
CA GLY A 172 -8.27 20.20 -6.50
C GLY A 172 -9.43 19.45 -7.17
N LYS A 173 -10.01 20.06 -8.22
CA LYS A 173 -11.10 19.53 -9.06
C LYS A 173 -10.74 19.87 -10.51
N PRO A 174 -10.01 18.98 -11.21
CA PRO A 174 -10.60 17.71 -11.64
C PRO A 174 -9.84 16.47 -11.13
N ALA A 175 -10.22 15.28 -11.62
CA ALA A 175 -9.62 13.99 -11.26
C ALA A 175 -8.09 13.98 -11.44
N VAL A 176 -7.40 13.24 -10.57
CA VAL A 176 -5.95 13.02 -10.64
C VAL A 176 -5.68 11.56 -10.95
N PHE A 177 -4.64 11.30 -11.75
CA PHE A 177 -4.10 9.96 -11.97
C PHE A 177 -2.77 9.82 -11.21
N HIS A 178 -2.82 9.13 -10.07
CA HIS A 178 -1.66 8.82 -9.26
C HIS A 178 -1.11 7.44 -9.62
N ASN A 179 0.12 7.37 -10.12
CA ASN A 179 0.82 6.11 -10.38
C ASN A 179 2.12 6.05 -9.58
N SER A 180 2.05 5.63 -8.31
CA SER A 180 3.20 5.63 -7.40
C SER A 180 3.94 4.29 -7.41
N VAL A 181 5.26 4.35 -7.30
CA VAL A 181 6.09 3.18 -7.01
C VAL A 181 6.98 3.46 -5.82
N THR A 182 6.86 2.62 -4.79
CA THR A 182 7.75 2.57 -3.64
C THR A 182 8.53 1.27 -3.65
N GLU A 183 9.85 1.36 -3.57
CA GLU A 183 10.77 0.24 -3.44
C GLU A 183 11.39 0.26 -2.04
N ILE A 184 11.38 -0.87 -1.34
CA ILE A 184 11.96 -1.00 -0.01
C ILE A 184 12.98 -2.14 -0.04
N ILE A 185 14.22 -1.83 0.29
CA ILE A 185 15.31 -2.78 0.41
C ILE A 185 15.63 -2.95 1.89
N MET A 186 15.35 -4.12 2.42
CA MET A 186 15.55 -4.47 3.82
C MET A 186 16.78 -5.36 3.95
N ASN A 187 17.91 -4.78 4.36
CA ASN A 187 19.13 -5.54 4.58
C ASN A 187 19.01 -6.45 5.82
N LYS A 188 20.05 -7.26 6.04
CA LYS A 188 20.08 -8.29 7.08
C LYS A 188 19.62 -7.74 8.44
N ASN A 189 18.77 -8.50 9.13
CA ASN A 189 18.25 -8.18 10.46
C ASN A 189 17.55 -6.80 10.59
N SER A 190 17.17 -6.15 9.49
CA SER A 190 16.42 -4.89 9.56
C SER A 190 14.94 -5.12 9.86
N ARG A 191 14.30 -4.12 10.46
CA ARG A 191 12.89 -4.16 10.85
C ARG A 191 12.13 -2.96 10.29
N LEU A 192 10.98 -3.21 9.70
CA LEU A 192 10.08 -2.18 9.20
C LEU A 192 8.65 -2.45 9.64
N ASP A 193 8.11 -1.54 10.45
CA ASP A 193 6.69 -1.42 10.74
C ASP A 193 6.13 -0.30 9.83
N HIS A 194 5.25 -0.63 8.90
CA HIS A 194 4.80 0.27 7.82
C HIS A 194 3.28 0.43 7.83
N LEU A 195 2.79 1.64 8.10
CA LEU A 195 1.38 2.01 8.01
C LEU A 195 1.13 2.81 6.72
N VAL A 196 0.26 2.30 5.85
CA VAL A 196 -0.18 2.96 4.62
C VAL A 196 -1.59 3.49 4.80
N LEU A 197 -1.79 4.77 4.48
CA LEU A 197 -3.08 5.45 4.51
C LEU A 197 -3.39 5.98 3.11
N GLN A 198 -4.35 5.37 2.41
CA GLN A 198 -4.80 5.86 1.09
C GLN A 198 -6.11 6.63 1.23
N GLU A 199 -6.05 7.93 0.94
CA GLU A 199 -7.10 8.91 1.22
C GLU A 199 -7.22 9.98 0.13
N GLU A 200 -6.74 9.68 -1.08
CA GLU A 200 -7.06 10.51 -2.24
C GLU A 200 -8.58 10.66 -2.42
N ARG A 201 -8.99 11.82 -2.94
CA ARG A 201 -10.41 12.15 -3.13
C ARG A 201 -11.11 11.13 -4.02
N ASP A 202 -12.43 11.07 -3.90
CA ASP A 202 -13.28 10.12 -4.62
C ASP A 202 -13.18 10.20 -6.13
N GLU A 203 -12.71 11.30 -6.71
CA GLU A 203 -12.50 11.43 -8.15
C GLU A 203 -11.15 10.88 -8.63
N ALA A 204 -10.24 10.51 -7.74
CA ALA A 204 -8.88 10.08 -8.10
C ALA A 204 -8.82 8.66 -8.69
N HIS A 205 -7.87 8.44 -9.57
CA HIS A 205 -7.43 7.12 -10.05
C HIS A 205 -6.06 6.83 -9.46
N VAL A 206 -5.96 5.77 -8.66
CA VAL A 206 -4.80 5.52 -7.80
C VAL A 206 -4.20 4.15 -8.11
N PHE A 207 -2.92 4.12 -8.45
CA PHE A 207 -2.14 2.91 -8.69
C PHE A 207 -0.92 3.01 -7.80
N ASN A 208 -0.87 2.18 -6.77
CA ASN A 208 0.24 2.13 -5.85
C ASN A 208 0.93 0.78 -6.00
N HIS A 209 2.23 0.82 -6.27
CA HIS A 209 3.04 -0.38 -6.31
C HIS A 209 4.09 -0.33 -5.19
N LEU A 210 4.07 -1.34 -4.34
CA LEU A 210 5.06 -1.51 -3.27
C LEU A 210 5.88 -2.75 -3.56
N PHE A 211 7.18 -2.58 -3.76
CA PHE A 211 8.13 -3.67 -3.92
C PHE A 211 9.01 -3.75 -2.69
N ILE A 212 9.09 -4.92 -2.07
CA ILE A 212 9.92 -5.14 -0.88
C ILE A 212 10.87 -6.28 -1.16
N ARG A 213 12.16 -6.03 -0.93
CA ARG A 213 13.21 -7.04 -0.98
C ARG A 213 13.74 -7.27 0.43
N GLN A 214 13.48 -8.46 0.97
CA GLN A 214 13.91 -8.88 2.31
C GLN A 214 15.15 -9.77 2.24
N MET A 215 16.19 -9.39 2.98
CA MET A 215 17.43 -10.16 3.17
C MET A 215 17.41 -10.85 4.54
N THR A 216 18.43 -11.68 4.83
CA THR A 216 18.45 -12.61 5.98
C THR A 216 17.93 -12.01 7.27
N GLY A 217 16.97 -12.66 7.94
CA GLY A 217 16.49 -12.26 9.26
C GLY A 217 15.71 -10.94 9.32
N SER A 218 15.40 -10.31 8.19
CA SER A 218 14.63 -9.05 8.16
C SER A 218 13.14 -9.28 8.43
N ARG A 219 12.48 -8.29 9.05
CA ARG A 219 11.07 -8.37 9.47
C ARG A 219 10.25 -7.19 8.96
N TYR A 220 9.23 -7.48 8.18
CA TYR A 220 8.31 -6.49 7.63
C TYR A 220 6.90 -6.69 8.20
N HIS A 221 6.29 -5.61 8.72
CA HIS A 221 4.87 -5.57 9.06
C HIS A 221 4.19 -4.40 8.33
N GLY A 222 3.46 -4.70 7.26
CA GLY A 222 2.61 -3.74 6.55
C GLY A 222 1.18 -3.71 7.11
N ARG A 223 0.64 -2.51 7.32
CA ARG A 223 -0.76 -2.26 7.65
C ARG A 223 -1.33 -1.26 6.64
N ASN A 224 -2.34 -1.63 5.88
CA ASN A 224 -2.91 -0.79 4.83
C ASN A 224 -4.35 -0.40 5.15
N LEU A 225 -4.65 0.89 5.24
CA LEU A 225 -6.01 1.42 5.29
C LEU A 225 -6.34 2.10 3.96
N ILE A 226 -7.23 1.48 3.18
CA ILE A 226 -7.59 1.93 1.84
C ILE A 226 -9.02 2.49 1.84
N ASN A 227 -9.13 3.82 1.74
CA ASN A 227 -10.39 4.56 1.87
C ASN A 227 -10.43 5.81 0.97
N GLY A 228 -10.04 5.67 -0.30
CA GLY A 228 -9.99 6.80 -1.23
C GLY A 228 -9.78 6.38 -2.68
N GLY A 229 -10.11 7.27 -3.60
CA GLY A 229 -10.05 7.05 -5.04
C GLY A 229 -11.27 6.32 -5.62
N LYS A 230 -11.71 6.75 -6.81
CA LYS A 230 -12.78 6.09 -7.58
C LYS A 230 -12.35 4.69 -8.01
N LEU A 231 -11.17 4.64 -8.61
CA LEU A 231 -10.49 3.43 -9.04
C LEU A 231 -9.18 3.38 -8.30
N SER A 232 -8.96 2.33 -7.52
CA SER A 232 -7.69 2.13 -6.85
C SER A 232 -7.19 0.71 -7.07
N ARG A 233 -5.91 0.58 -7.37
CA ARG A 233 -5.21 -0.70 -7.48
C ARG A 233 -3.91 -0.64 -6.67
N ASN A 234 -3.82 -1.48 -5.65
CA ASN A 234 -2.65 -1.56 -4.77
C ASN A 234 -1.95 -2.91 -4.98
N GLU A 235 -0.76 -2.89 -5.58
CA GLU A 235 0.03 -4.10 -5.84
C GLU A 235 1.25 -4.16 -4.92
N TYR A 236 1.29 -5.18 -4.08
CA TYR A 236 2.36 -5.45 -3.14
C TYR A 236 3.15 -6.67 -3.61
N HIS A 237 4.44 -6.49 -3.88
CA HIS A 237 5.35 -7.55 -4.30
C HIS A 237 6.47 -7.68 -3.28
N ILE A 238 6.44 -8.75 -2.50
CA ILE A 238 7.35 -8.97 -1.38
C ILE A 238 8.21 -10.19 -1.69
N ALA A 239 9.52 -10.00 -1.84
CA ALA A 239 10.46 -11.06 -2.14
C ALA A 239 11.34 -11.37 -0.92
N LEU A 240 11.19 -12.59 -0.39
CA LEU A 240 11.98 -13.15 0.70
C LEU A 240 13.22 -13.81 0.09
N LYS A 241 14.24 -12.99 -0.17
CA LYS A 241 15.41 -13.39 -0.98
C LYS A 241 16.41 -14.27 -0.23
N GLU A 242 16.38 -14.24 1.09
CA GLU A 242 17.28 -15.01 1.95
C GLU A 242 16.51 -15.56 3.16
N GLU A 243 17.17 -16.42 3.92
CA GLU A 243 16.55 -17.20 4.98
C GLU A 243 16.05 -16.39 6.18
N ASN A 244 15.12 -16.97 6.93
CA ASN A 244 14.62 -16.43 8.19
C ASN A 244 13.92 -15.05 8.07
N CYS A 245 13.40 -14.69 6.89
CA CYS A 245 12.60 -13.49 6.74
C CYS A 245 11.19 -13.67 7.32
N GLU A 246 10.64 -12.61 7.92
CA GLU A 246 9.27 -12.57 8.41
C GLU A 246 8.49 -11.45 7.71
N THR A 247 7.27 -11.76 7.26
CA THR A 247 6.35 -10.80 6.66
C THR A 247 4.97 -10.91 7.29
N GLN A 248 4.41 -9.78 7.69
CA GLN A 248 2.99 -9.64 7.98
C GLN A 248 2.39 -8.50 7.15
N VAL A 249 1.24 -8.74 6.53
CA VAL A 249 0.48 -7.72 5.80
C VAL A 249 -0.97 -7.78 6.25
N ASP A 250 -1.44 -6.72 6.90
CA ASP A 250 -2.84 -6.56 7.29
C ASP A 250 -3.45 -5.42 6.48
N SER A 251 -4.60 -5.64 5.84
CA SER A 251 -5.25 -4.62 5.01
C SER A 251 -6.72 -4.46 5.37
N LEU A 252 -7.22 -3.23 5.36
CA LEU A 252 -8.64 -2.89 5.45
C LEU A 252 -9.03 -2.04 4.23
N TYR A 253 -10.00 -2.52 3.47
CA TYR A 253 -10.54 -1.85 2.29
C TYR A 253 -11.98 -1.43 2.54
N LEU A 254 -12.30 -0.17 2.24
CA LEU A 254 -13.64 0.39 2.40
C LEU A 254 -14.23 0.78 1.04
N GLY A 255 -15.05 -0.10 0.47
CA GLY A 255 -15.79 0.18 -0.76
C GLY A 255 -17.13 0.84 -0.46
N LYS A 256 -17.27 2.15 -0.69
CA LYS A 256 -18.53 2.89 -0.54
C LYS A 256 -18.91 3.57 -1.86
N GLY A 257 -20.20 3.76 -2.13
CA GLY A 257 -20.68 4.40 -3.35
C GLY A 257 -20.33 3.59 -4.60
N GLU A 258 -19.57 4.20 -5.53
CA GLU A 258 -19.12 3.56 -6.78
C GLU A 258 -17.60 3.31 -6.81
N ARG A 259 -16.94 3.29 -5.64
CA ARG A 259 -15.50 3.00 -5.56
C ARG A 259 -15.23 1.55 -5.96
N ASN A 260 -14.15 1.34 -6.72
CA ASN A 260 -13.61 0.03 -7.06
C ASN A 260 -12.17 -0.09 -6.56
N HIS A 261 -11.97 -0.92 -5.54
CA HIS A 261 -10.68 -1.11 -4.87
C HIS A 261 -10.13 -2.50 -5.12
N ASN A 262 -9.07 -2.57 -5.92
CA ASN A 262 -8.33 -3.79 -6.17
C ASN A 262 -7.04 -3.82 -5.38
N SER A 263 -6.67 -5.03 -4.94
CA SER A 263 -5.37 -5.23 -4.33
C SER A 263 -4.82 -6.60 -4.60
N ASP A 264 -3.54 -6.65 -4.95
CA ASP A 264 -2.80 -7.86 -5.20
C ASP A 264 -1.64 -7.92 -4.21
N VAL A 265 -1.66 -8.87 -3.28
CA VAL A 265 -0.54 -9.13 -2.38
C VAL A 265 0.16 -10.40 -2.84
N THR A 266 1.38 -10.23 -3.34
CA THR A 266 2.24 -11.31 -3.80
C THR A 266 3.44 -11.47 -2.88
N VAL A 267 3.61 -12.65 -2.32
CA VAL A 267 4.79 -13.02 -1.51
C VAL A 267 5.56 -14.14 -2.19
N TYR A 268 6.80 -13.84 -2.58
CA TYR A 268 7.73 -14.80 -3.14
C TYR A 268 8.65 -15.33 -2.02
N HIS A 269 8.46 -16.58 -1.63
CA HIS A 269 9.38 -17.31 -0.78
C HIS A 269 10.49 -17.89 -1.66
N ASP A 270 11.53 -17.10 -1.90
CA ASP A 270 12.67 -17.49 -2.73
C ASP A 270 13.75 -18.24 -1.91
N ALA A 271 13.64 -18.25 -0.57
CA ALA A 271 14.60 -18.84 0.37
C ALA A 271 13.89 -19.59 1.53
N PRO A 272 14.59 -20.55 2.19
CA PRO A 272 14.00 -21.39 3.22
C PRO A 272 13.74 -20.64 4.54
N LEU A 273 13.03 -21.31 5.47
CA LEU A 273 12.80 -20.85 6.85
C LEU A 273 12.08 -19.50 6.96
N CYS A 274 11.36 -19.09 5.92
CA CYS A 274 10.65 -17.83 5.89
C CYS A 274 9.19 -17.96 6.33
N THR A 275 8.64 -16.90 6.92
CA THR A 275 7.23 -16.87 7.33
C THR A 275 6.49 -15.70 6.70
N SER A 276 5.24 -15.94 6.28
CA SER A 276 4.35 -14.88 5.81
C SER A 276 2.93 -15.03 6.35
N ARG A 277 2.36 -13.92 6.80
CA ARG A 277 0.95 -13.80 7.22
C ARG A 277 0.30 -12.67 6.45
N THR A 278 -0.78 -12.95 5.74
CA THR A 278 -1.54 -11.93 5.01
C THR A 278 -2.99 -11.99 5.47
N GLU A 279 -3.50 -10.91 6.06
CA GLU A 279 -4.93 -10.75 6.35
C GLU A 279 -5.48 -9.56 5.55
N SER A 280 -6.55 -9.78 4.81
CA SER A 280 -7.26 -8.73 4.08
C SER A 280 -8.72 -8.70 4.48
N ARG A 281 -9.16 -7.54 4.97
CA ARG A 281 -10.52 -7.27 5.39
C ARG A 281 -11.16 -6.27 4.46
N ALA A 282 -12.41 -6.52 4.08
CA ALA A 282 -13.17 -5.58 3.27
C ALA A 282 -14.55 -5.33 3.89
N ILE A 283 -14.96 -4.06 3.86
CA ILE A 283 -16.33 -3.65 4.13
C ILE A 283 -16.82 -2.96 2.86
N ALA A 284 -17.95 -3.42 2.32
CA ALA A 284 -18.52 -2.84 1.11
C ALA A 284 -19.98 -2.44 1.34
N LEU A 285 -20.33 -1.22 0.91
CA LEU A 285 -21.63 -0.57 1.00
C LEU A 285 -22.01 -0.01 -0.37
N ASP A 286 -23.31 0.20 -0.62
CA ASP A 286 -23.86 0.68 -1.88
C ASP A 286 -23.45 -0.24 -3.06
N LYS A 287 -22.80 0.32 -4.09
CA LYS A 287 -22.23 -0.39 -5.24
C LYS A 287 -20.71 -0.52 -5.12
N GLY A 288 -20.17 -0.46 -3.89
CA GLY A 288 -18.75 -0.61 -3.65
C GLY A 288 -18.24 -1.94 -4.19
N MET A 289 -17.19 -1.88 -4.99
CA MET A 289 -16.58 -3.04 -5.63
C MET A 289 -15.13 -3.25 -5.17
N GLY A 290 -14.66 -4.48 -5.24
CA GLY A 290 -13.24 -4.76 -5.09
C GLY A 290 -12.83 -6.18 -5.46
N THR A 291 -11.56 -6.34 -5.82
CA THR A 291 -10.94 -7.63 -6.08
C THR A 291 -9.66 -7.75 -5.26
N PHE A 292 -9.61 -8.72 -4.35
CA PHE A 292 -8.48 -8.95 -3.46
C PHE A 292 -7.81 -10.27 -3.79
N ARG A 293 -6.61 -10.19 -4.37
CA ARG A 293 -5.80 -11.34 -4.74
C ARG A 293 -4.67 -11.53 -3.74
N GLY A 294 -4.53 -12.75 -3.24
CA GLY A 294 -3.35 -13.18 -2.49
C GLY A 294 -2.63 -14.24 -3.28
N TYR A 295 -1.36 -14.04 -3.58
CA TYR A 295 -0.54 -15.05 -4.24
C TYR A 295 0.72 -15.31 -3.41
N ALA A 296 0.93 -16.57 -3.02
CA ALA A 296 2.19 -16.98 -2.41
C ALA A 296 2.85 -18.03 -3.31
N LEU A 297 4.06 -17.73 -3.74
CA LEU A 297 4.90 -18.66 -4.49
C LEU A 297 6.00 -19.17 -3.57
N ILE A 298 6.02 -20.48 -3.34
CA ILE A 298 7.04 -21.17 -2.55
C ILE A 298 8.00 -21.87 -3.51
N ALA A 299 9.20 -21.32 -3.67
CA ALA A 299 10.21 -21.89 -4.55
C ALA A 299 10.66 -23.28 -4.08
N ARG A 300 11.22 -24.08 -5.00
CA ARG A 300 11.63 -25.47 -4.72
C ARG A 300 12.58 -25.60 -3.52
N ASP A 301 13.48 -24.64 -3.35
CA ASP A 301 14.49 -24.65 -2.30
C ASP A 301 14.02 -23.92 -1.02
N ALA A 302 12.81 -23.34 -1.02
CA ALA A 302 12.23 -22.64 0.12
C ALA A 302 11.58 -23.60 1.13
N GLN A 303 12.38 -24.58 1.58
CA GLN A 303 11.95 -25.55 2.58
C GLN A 303 11.68 -24.87 3.92
N LYS A 304 10.78 -25.46 4.71
CA LYS A 304 10.34 -24.94 6.00
C LYS A 304 9.66 -23.57 5.92
N SER A 305 9.22 -23.14 4.74
CA SER A 305 8.37 -21.96 4.62
C SER A 305 7.02 -22.17 5.31
N ASP A 306 6.52 -21.11 5.94
CA ASP A 306 5.21 -21.07 6.58
C ASP A 306 4.41 -19.86 6.06
N ALA A 307 3.36 -20.10 5.28
CA ALA A 307 2.55 -19.07 4.65
C ALA A 307 1.06 -19.22 5.00
N VAL A 308 0.43 -18.14 5.49
CA VAL A 308 -1.01 -18.11 5.78
C VAL A 308 -1.64 -16.88 5.12
N GLN A 309 -2.74 -17.10 4.41
CA GLN A 309 -3.57 -16.04 3.83
C GLN A 309 -5.00 -16.10 4.39
N GLN A 310 -5.55 -14.97 4.83
CA GLN A 310 -6.92 -14.87 5.30
C GLN A 310 -7.62 -13.67 4.66
N PHE A 311 -8.77 -13.93 4.03
CA PHE A 311 -9.63 -12.90 3.47
C PHE A 311 -10.97 -12.91 4.19
N LYS A 312 -11.44 -11.74 4.62
CA LYS A 312 -12.71 -11.59 5.35
C LYS A 312 -13.47 -10.40 4.77
N THR A 313 -14.73 -10.59 4.46
CA THR A 313 -15.56 -9.52 3.88
C THR A 313 -16.91 -9.41 4.56
N ILE A 314 -17.31 -8.17 4.83
CA ILE A 314 -18.68 -7.81 5.19
C ILE A 314 -19.29 -7.03 4.02
N LEU A 315 -20.34 -7.58 3.40
CA LEU A 315 -21.20 -6.89 2.46
C LEU A 315 -22.39 -6.30 3.24
N LEU A 316 -22.60 -4.99 3.10
CA LEU A 316 -23.68 -4.27 3.77
C LEU A 316 -24.92 -4.09 2.91
N ASP A 317 -24.78 -4.18 1.59
CA ASP A 317 -25.86 -4.12 0.60
C ASP A 317 -25.75 -5.25 -0.43
N ASP A 318 -26.89 -5.62 -1.02
CA ASP A 318 -26.97 -6.66 -2.07
C ASP A 318 -26.32 -6.22 -3.39
N THR A 319 -26.07 -4.91 -3.57
CA THR A 319 -25.42 -4.34 -4.75
C THR A 319 -23.91 -4.24 -4.63
N ALA A 320 -23.34 -4.50 -3.46
CA ALA A 320 -21.90 -4.49 -3.23
C ALA A 320 -21.26 -5.80 -3.72
N GLU A 321 -20.08 -5.71 -4.33
CA GLU A 321 -19.40 -6.89 -4.90
C GLU A 321 -17.93 -6.94 -4.49
N ILE A 322 -17.55 -7.97 -3.72
CA ILE A 322 -16.16 -8.24 -3.40
C ILE A 322 -15.75 -9.61 -3.91
N ASN A 323 -14.70 -9.64 -4.72
CA ASN A 323 -14.07 -10.84 -5.25
C ASN A 323 -12.78 -11.12 -4.46
N MET A 324 -12.57 -12.37 -4.05
CA MET A 324 -11.37 -12.79 -3.33
C MET A 324 -10.72 -13.97 -4.06
N GLU A 325 -9.44 -13.83 -4.35
CA GLU A 325 -8.67 -14.75 -5.18
C GLU A 325 -7.40 -15.21 -4.44
N PRO A 326 -7.50 -16.05 -3.39
CA PRO A 326 -6.35 -16.66 -2.75
C PRO A 326 -5.73 -17.74 -3.67
N GLN A 327 -4.42 -17.73 -3.81
CA GLN A 327 -3.67 -18.61 -4.68
C GLN A 327 -2.35 -18.99 -4.01
N LEU A 328 -2.04 -20.30 -4.05
CA LEU A 328 -0.78 -20.86 -3.55
C LEU A 328 -0.13 -21.64 -4.67
N GLU A 329 1.13 -21.35 -4.96
CA GLU A 329 1.96 -22.12 -5.88
C GLU A 329 3.16 -22.67 -5.10
N ILE A 330 3.15 -23.98 -4.85
CA ILE A 330 4.09 -24.62 -3.92
C ILE A 330 4.95 -25.62 -4.68
N TRP A 331 6.26 -25.35 -4.72
CA TRP A 331 7.27 -26.22 -5.34
C TRP A 331 8.17 -26.95 -4.32
N ALA A 332 7.99 -26.68 -3.03
CA ALA A 332 8.73 -27.29 -1.92
C ALA A 332 7.85 -28.27 -1.13
N ASP A 333 8.43 -29.39 -0.69
CA ASP A 333 7.69 -30.47 -0.03
C ASP A 333 7.47 -30.21 1.48
N ASP A 334 8.48 -29.70 2.18
CA ASP A 334 8.47 -29.58 3.65
C ASP A 334 8.03 -28.18 4.09
N VAL A 335 6.76 -27.85 3.88
CA VAL A 335 6.20 -26.51 4.12
C VAL A 335 4.86 -26.55 4.83
N LYS A 336 4.44 -25.40 5.38
CA LYS A 336 3.11 -25.19 5.95
C LYS A 336 2.45 -24.03 5.23
N CYS A 337 1.50 -24.32 4.36
CA CYS A 337 0.78 -23.28 3.64
C CYS A 337 -0.73 -23.46 3.79
N SER A 338 -1.44 -22.37 4.04
CA SER A 338 -2.91 -22.38 4.10
C SER A 338 -3.49 -21.06 3.63
N HIS A 339 -4.71 -21.12 3.11
CA HIS A 339 -5.51 -19.93 2.86
C HIS A 339 -6.94 -20.13 3.37
N GLY A 340 -7.64 -19.03 3.60
CA GLY A 340 -9.06 -19.02 3.92
C GLY A 340 -9.71 -17.74 3.43
N ALA A 341 -10.95 -17.83 2.97
CA ALA A 341 -11.72 -16.69 2.50
C ALA A 341 -13.17 -16.82 2.99
N THR A 342 -13.71 -15.75 3.57
CA THR A 342 -15.09 -15.71 4.07
C THR A 342 -15.79 -14.44 3.59
N VAL A 343 -16.92 -14.59 2.90
CA VAL A 343 -17.85 -13.51 2.58
C VAL A 343 -19.09 -13.68 3.44
N GLY A 344 -19.58 -12.59 4.03
CA GLY A 344 -20.85 -12.59 4.72
C GLY A 344 -21.43 -11.19 4.87
N SER A 345 -22.59 -11.13 5.49
CA SER A 345 -23.17 -9.90 6.03
C SER A 345 -23.03 -9.90 7.56
N LEU A 346 -23.48 -8.83 8.22
CA LEU A 346 -23.48 -8.76 9.68
C LEU A 346 -24.33 -9.90 10.28
N ASP A 347 -23.81 -10.53 11.34
CA ASP A 347 -24.51 -11.64 12.02
C ASP A 347 -25.78 -11.12 12.71
N LYS A 348 -26.94 -11.54 12.20
CA LYS A 348 -28.27 -11.17 12.72
C LYS A 348 -28.44 -11.54 14.19
N LYS A 349 -27.78 -12.60 14.69
CA LYS A 349 -27.84 -12.98 16.11
C LYS A 349 -27.03 -12.01 16.96
N GLN A 350 -25.86 -11.56 16.49
CA GLN A 350 -25.05 -10.55 17.18
C GLN A 350 -25.77 -9.20 17.20
N LEU A 351 -26.37 -8.80 16.08
CA LEU A 351 -27.22 -7.60 16.00
C LEU A 351 -28.39 -7.66 16.98
N PHE A 352 -29.18 -8.73 16.94
CA PHE A 352 -30.30 -8.92 17.86
C PHE A 352 -29.85 -8.92 19.32
N TYR A 353 -28.74 -9.59 19.63
CA TYR A 353 -28.18 -9.60 20.98
C TYR A 353 -27.86 -8.18 21.48
N LEU A 354 -27.18 -7.36 20.68
CA LEU A 354 -26.89 -5.96 21.04
C LEU A 354 -28.18 -5.14 21.22
N GLN A 355 -29.18 -5.33 20.35
CA GLN A 355 -30.48 -4.66 20.49
C GLN A 355 -31.19 -5.02 21.80
N THR A 356 -31.13 -6.28 22.25
CA THR A 356 -31.69 -6.67 23.56
C THR A 356 -30.97 -6.03 24.76
N ARG A 357 -29.76 -5.48 24.54
CA ARG A 357 -29.00 -4.70 25.54
C ARG A 357 -29.25 -3.20 25.46
N GLY A 358 -30.19 -2.76 24.64
CA GLY A 358 -30.63 -1.36 24.56
C GLY A 358 -29.95 -0.53 23.48
N PHE A 359 -29.11 -1.13 22.63
CA PHE A 359 -28.56 -0.45 21.46
C PHE A 359 -29.61 -0.35 20.34
N THR A 360 -29.64 0.77 19.62
CA THR A 360 -30.39 0.84 18.35
C THR A 360 -29.76 -0.08 17.30
N GLU A 361 -30.47 -0.36 16.21
CA GLU A 361 -29.89 -1.13 15.09
C GLU A 361 -28.60 -0.48 14.56
N ASP A 362 -28.61 0.83 14.35
CA ASP A 362 -27.45 1.56 13.84
C ASP A 362 -26.27 1.49 14.81
N GLN A 363 -26.51 1.64 16.11
CA GLN A 363 -25.48 1.47 17.13
C GLN A 363 -24.90 0.06 17.13
N ALA A 364 -25.76 -0.97 17.04
CA ALA A 364 -25.33 -2.36 16.99
C ALA A 364 -24.48 -2.66 15.75
N ARG A 365 -24.90 -2.17 14.57
CA ARG A 365 -24.14 -2.30 13.32
C ARG A 365 -22.76 -1.64 13.44
N ARG A 366 -22.70 -0.41 13.96
CA ARG A 366 -21.44 0.33 14.16
C ARG A 366 -20.48 -0.44 15.06
N ILE A 367 -20.94 -0.92 16.22
CA ILE A 367 -20.10 -1.73 17.15
C ILE A 367 -19.49 -2.94 16.45
N LEU A 368 -20.28 -3.68 15.65
CA LEU A 368 -19.79 -4.87 14.96
C LEU A 368 -18.79 -4.52 13.84
N LEU A 369 -19.06 -3.46 13.08
CA LEU A 369 -18.15 -2.99 12.03
C LEU A 369 -16.83 -2.46 12.62
N GLU A 370 -16.89 -1.71 13.70
CA GLU A 370 -15.70 -1.24 14.42
C GLU A 370 -14.87 -2.39 14.97
N ALA A 371 -15.50 -3.39 15.58
CA ALA A 371 -14.81 -4.59 16.06
C ALA A 371 -14.15 -5.36 14.89
N PHE A 372 -14.80 -5.39 13.72
CA PHE A 372 -14.24 -6.01 12.53
C PHE A 372 -13.05 -5.23 11.95
N ALA A 373 -13.15 -3.90 11.90
CA ALA A 373 -12.17 -2.99 11.28
C ALA A 373 -10.96 -2.70 12.18
N SER A 374 -11.17 -2.56 13.49
CA SER A 374 -10.14 -2.21 14.48
C SER A 374 -9.03 -3.26 14.60
N ARG A 375 -9.25 -4.47 14.06
CA ARG A 375 -8.20 -5.48 13.92
C ARG A 375 -6.94 -4.93 13.23
N LEU A 376 -7.08 -4.00 12.28
CA LEU A 376 -5.95 -3.36 11.61
C LEU A 376 -5.02 -2.63 12.59
N ALA A 377 -5.58 -2.06 13.66
CA ALA A 377 -4.84 -1.28 14.66
C ALA A 377 -4.43 -2.10 15.90
N ASP A 378 -4.62 -3.42 15.88
CA ASP A 378 -4.20 -4.28 16.98
C ASP A 378 -2.67 -4.34 17.07
N GLY A 379 -2.15 -4.12 18.28
CA GLY A 379 -0.72 -4.07 18.55
C GLY A 379 0.02 -2.94 17.82
N LEU A 380 -0.70 -1.99 17.20
CA LEU A 380 -0.10 -0.82 16.59
C LEU A 380 0.28 0.18 17.68
N ASP A 381 1.57 0.29 17.98
CA ASP A 381 2.15 1.30 18.87
C ASP A 381 3.35 1.97 18.19
N MET A 382 3.07 2.75 17.14
CA MET A 382 4.07 3.59 16.48
C MET A 382 4.16 4.92 17.23
N GLY A 383 4.99 5.03 18.27
CA GLY A 383 5.18 6.29 18.99
C GLY A 383 3.89 6.99 19.47
N GLY A 384 2.87 6.23 19.89
CA GLY A 384 1.58 6.77 20.34
C GLY A 384 0.55 7.07 19.23
N ILE A 385 0.82 6.67 17.98
CA ILE A 385 -0.10 6.87 16.84
C ILE A 385 -1.27 5.87 16.83
N GLY A 386 -1.10 4.71 17.46
CA GLY A 386 -2.11 3.64 17.50
C GLY A 386 -3.52 4.10 17.89
N PRO A 387 -3.70 4.84 19.00
CA PRO A 387 -4.99 5.41 19.40
C PRO A 387 -5.63 6.30 18.32
N HIS A 388 -4.85 7.14 17.64
CA HIS A 388 -5.35 8.00 16.56
C HIS A 388 -5.86 7.19 15.35
N ILE A 389 -5.22 6.06 15.04
CA ILE A 389 -5.68 5.18 13.96
C ILE A 389 -6.97 4.45 14.37
N LYS A 390 -7.11 4.06 15.65
CA LYS A 390 -8.36 3.49 16.15
C LYS A 390 -9.52 4.48 16.08
N GLU A 391 -9.29 5.71 16.51
CA GLU A 391 -10.27 6.80 16.42
C GLU A 391 -10.66 7.07 14.96
N LYS A 392 -9.67 7.13 14.06
CA LYS A 392 -9.91 7.26 12.63
C LYS A 392 -10.77 6.13 12.07
N ILE A 393 -10.45 4.87 12.40
CA ILE A 393 -11.24 3.72 11.96
C ILE A 393 -12.68 3.83 12.48
N SER A 394 -12.88 4.20 13.75
CA SER A 394 -14.20 4.42 14.34
C SER A 394 -14.99 5.49 13.59
N GLY A 395 -14.41 6.68 13.36
CA GLY A 395 -15.06 7.75 12.59
C GLY A 395 -15.40 7.34 11.15
N LEU A 396 -14.58 6.50 10.51
CA LEU A 396 -14.92 5.93 9.20
C LEU A 396 -16.14 5.00 9.27
N MET A 397 -16.25 4.16 10.31
CA MET A 397 -17.40 3.27 10.48
C MET A 397 -18.68 4.03 10.81
N GLU A 398 -18.59 5.13 11.56
CA GLU A 398 -19.72 6.03 11.81
C GLU A 398 -20.22 6.68 10.52
N GLY A 399 -19.31 7.21 9.71
CA GLY A 399 -19.61 7.87 8.44
C GLY A 399 -19.96 6.94 7.28
N LEU A 400 -19.93 5.61 7.45
CA LEU A 400 -20.36 4.70 6.38
C LEU A 400 -21.83 4.91 6.00
N TYR A 401 -22.71 5.17 6.98
CA TYR A 401 -24.16 5.32 6.78
C TYR A 401 -24.65 6.76 6.64
N GLU A 402 -23.74 7.74 6.67
CA GLU A 402 -24.02 9.16 6.39
C GLU A 402 -23.79 9.48 4.91
#